data_AF-A0A7W2GQI2-F1
#
_entry.id   AF-A0A7W2GQI2-F1
#
_cell.length_a   1.000
_cell.length_b   1.000
_cell.length_c   1.000
_cell.angle_alpha   90.00
_cell.angle_beta   90.00
_cell.angle_gamma   90.00
#
_symmetry.space_group_name_H-M   'P 1'
#
loop_
_entity.id
_entity.type
_entity.pdbx_description
1 polymer ?
#
loop_
_entity_poly.entity_id
_entity_poly.type
_entity_poly.pdbx_seq_one_letter_code
_entity_poly.pdbx_strand_id
1 'polypeptide(L)'
;MKLFLAAAFIAAFPAAALADVSVSDPWARASILASRPGAAYLTLRSDADDRLLSATTPVADHVMIHASETDADSVTRMIHLDALDLEAGQTVRFAPGGMHLMLMGLAGKLDEGASFWLTLTFEQAGAITVEVPVLGVAASGPEVEP
;
A
#
# COMPACT_ATOMS: atom_id res chain seq x y z
N MET A 1 -5.95 13.62 56.57
CA MET A 1 -5.12 13.76 55.36
C MET A 1 -5.34 12.57 54.45
N LYS A 2 -6.03 12.73 53.32
CA LYS A 2 -6.00 11.79 52.19
C LYS A 2 -6.05 12.64 50.92
N LEU A 3 -4.88 12.86 50.32
CA LEU A 3 -4.74 13.55 49.04
C LEU A 3 -5.28 12.62 47.94
N PHE A 4 -6.27 13.08 47.19
CA PHE A 4 -6.67 12.46 45.93
C PHE A 4 -5.85 13.08 44.80
N LEU A 5 -5.01 12.25 44.17
CA LEU A 5 -4.22 12.62 43.00
C LEU A 5 -5.16 12.60 41.78
N ALA A 6 -5.48 13.76 41.23
CA ALA A 6 -6.21 13.86 39.98
C ALA A 6 -5.26 13.53 38.82
N ALA A 7 -5.47 12.39 38.16
CA ALA A 7 -4.76 12.04 36.93
C ALA A 7 -5.34 12.88 35.78
N ALA A 8 -4.53 13.75 35.19
CA ALA A 8 -4.87 14.49 33.98
C ALA A 8 -4.92 13.51 32.79
N PHE A 9 -6.11 13.27 32.26
CA PHE A 9 -6.32 12.52 31.03
C PHE A 9 -5.95 13.43 29.85
N ILE A 10 -4.76 13.25 29.29
CA ILE A 10 -4.37 13.91 28.04
C ILE A 10 -5.11 13.20 26.91
N ALA A 11 -6.20 13.82 26.43
CA ALA A 11 -6.86 13.40 25.21
C ALA A 11 -5.93 13.73 24.02
N ALA A 12 -5.35 12.70 23.41
CA ALA A 12 -4.69 12.83 22.12
C ALA A 12 -5.77 13.12 21.07
N PHE A 13 -5.86 14.37 20.63
CA PHE A 13 -6.65 14.72 19.45
C PHE A 13 -5.94 14.14 18.21
N PRO A 14 -6.66 13.48 17.29
CA PRO A 14 -6.08 13.11 16.01
C PRO A 14 -5.68 14.40 15.29
N ALA A 15 -4.41 14.52 14.91
CA ALA A 15 -3.98 15.57 14.00
C ALA A 15 -4.82 15.47 12.73
N ALA A 16 -5.42 16.57 12.31
CA ALA A 16 -6.13 16.61 11.04
C ALA A 16 -5.13 16.33 9.92
N ALA A 17 -5.41 15.32 9.08
CA ALA A 17 -4.66 15.04 7.87
C ALA A 17 -4.57 16.32 7.02
N LEU A 18 -3.35 16.69 6.63
CA LEU A 18 -3.10 17.92 5.88
C LEU A 18 -3.23 17.74 4.36
N ALA A 19 -3.16 16.50 3.88
CA ALA A 19 -3.36 16.12 2.49
C ALA A 19 -4.53 15.13 2.38
N ASP A 20 -5.33 15.25 1.31
CA ASP A 20 -6.35 14.27 0.97
C ASP A 20 -5.78 13.32 -0.11
N VAL A 21 -5.40 12.13 0.34
CA VAL A 21 -4.87 11.08 -0.53
C VAL A 21 -5.98 10.10 -0.87
N SER A 22 -6.30 10.01 -2.15
CA SER A 22 -7.21 9.00 -2.70
C SER A 22 -6.46 7.74 -3.09
N VAL A 23 -7.01 6.60 -2.69
CA VAL A 23 -6.54 5.26 -3.05
C VAL A 23 -7.66 4.58 -3.82
N SER A 24 -7.38 4.17 -5.06
CA SER A 24 -8.39 3.58 -5.96
C SER A 24 -7.87 2.30 -6.61
N ASP A 25 -8.82 1.48 -7.06
CA ASP A 25 -8.59 0.19 -7.72
C ASP A 25 -7.56 -0.71 -7.01
N PRO A 26 -7.64 -0.92 -5.68
CA PRO A 26 -6.75 -1.86 -5.02
C PRO A 26 -7.03 -3.29 -5.50
N TRP A 27 -5.98 -4.07 -5.75
CA TRP A 27 -6.09 -5.50 -6.00
C TRP A 27 -4.74 -6.21 -5.82
N ALA A 28 -4.75 -7.52 -5.66
CA ALA A 28 -3.56 -8.36 -5.62
C ALA A 28 -3.69 -9.56 -6.55
N ARG A 29 -2.56 -10.13 -6.97
CA ARG A 29 -2.56 -11.42 -7.69
C ARG A 29 -2.60 -12.58 -6.71
N ALA A 30 -3.42 -13.57 -7.02
CA ALA A 30 -3.39 -14.86 -6.36
C ALA A 30 -1.96 -15.44 -6.40
N SER A 31 -1.50 -15.96 -5.28
CA SER A 31 -0.17 -16.57 -5.18
C SER A 31 -0.27 -18.07 -5.46
N ILE A 32 0.78 -18.64 -6.07
CA ILE A 32 0.84 -20.08 -6.33
C ILE A 32 1.20 -20.85 -5.06
N LEU A 33 2.14 -20.30 -4.29
CA LEU A 33 2.64 -20.85 -3.03
C LEU A 33 2.82 -19.69 -2.02
N ALA A 34 2.54 -19.95 -0.74
CA ALA A 34 2.82 -18.98 0.33
C ALA A 34 4.32 -18.65 0.47
N SER A 35 5.20 -19.57 0.07
CA SER A 35 6.65 -19.38 0.11
C SER A 35 7.18 -18.43 -0.97
N ARG A 36 6.31 -17.92 -1.86
CA ARG A 36 6.69 -16.96 -2.90
C ARG A 36 6.13 -15.59 -2.55
N PRO A 37 6.85 -14.50 -2.90
CA PRO A 37 6.33 -13.16 -2.73
C PRO A 37 5.01 -12.94 -3.49
N GLY A 38 4.09 -12.20 -2.89
CA GLY A 38 2.90 -11.69 -3.55
C GLY A 38 3.15 -10.30 -4.13
N ALA A 39 2.18 -9.81 -4.92
CA ALA A 39 2.18 -8.44 -5.42
C ALA A 39 0.78 -7.84 -5.34
N ALA A 40 0.70 -6.63 -4.79
CA ALA A 40 -0.50 -5.80 -4.77
C ALA A 40 -0.29 -4.53 -5.60
N TYR A 41 -1.41 -4.00 -6.09
CA TYR A 41 -1.51 -2.93 -7.06
C TYR A 41 -2.67 -2.02 -6.66
N LEU A 42 -2.57 -0.75 -7.00
CA LEU A 42 -3.52 0.31 -6.67
C LEU A 42 -3.14 1.59 -7.42
N THR A 43 -3.99 2.59 -7.35
CA THR A 43 -3.72 3.93 -7.86
C THR A 43 -3.78 4.94 -6.72
N LEU A 44 -2.76 5.78 -6.61
CA LEU A 44 -2.67 6.88 -5.64
C LEU A 44 -2.82 8.22 -6.35
N ARG A 45 -3.52 9.15 -5.71
CA ARG A 45 -3.53 10.56 -6.10
C ARG A 45 -3.72 11.41 -4.85
N SER A 46 -2.86 12.41 -4.70
CA SER A 46 -2.94 13.41 -3.61
C SER A 46 -3.33 14.77 -4.17
N ASP A 47 -4.03 15.59 -3.39
CA ASP A 47 -4.34 16.99 -3.73
C ASP A 47 -3.23 17.98 -3.35
N ALA A 48 -2.33 17.56 -2.46
CA ALA A 48 -1.13 18.27 -2.03
C ALA A 48 0.11 17.35 -2.13
N ASP A 49 1.31 17.92 -2.02
CA ASP A 49 2.53 17.11 -1.94
C ASP A 49 2.50 16.24 -0.68
N ASP A 50 2.69 14.94 -0.85
CA ASP A 50 2.75 13.95 0.24
C ASP A 50 3.76 12.86 -0.10
N ARG A 51 3.98 11.93 0.83
CA ARG A 51 4.93 10.83 0.68
C ARG A 51 4.36 9.56 1.28
N LEU A 52 4.27 8.50 0.49
CA LEU A 52 3.99 7.16 1.01
C LEU A 52 5.26 6.63 1.69
N LEU A 53 5.23 6.54 3.02
CA LEU A 53 6.36 6.12 3.84
C LEU A 53 6.44 4.61 3.99
N SER A 54 5.30 3.94 4.12
CA SER A 54 5.26 2.48 4.30
C SER A 54 3.88 1.90 4.02
N ALA A 55 3.85 0.57 3.91
CA ALA A 55 2.61 -0.19 3.84
C ALA A 55 2.70 -1.41 4.77
N THR A 56 1.57 -1.87 5.30
CA THR A 56 1.48 -3.07 6.15
C THR A 56 0.19 -3.83 5.90
N THR A 57 0.20 -5.13 6.19
CA THR A 57 -0.97 -6.00 6.05
C THR A 57 -0.85 -7.22 6.96
N PRO A 58 -1.96 -7.80 7.47
CA PRO A 58 -1.90 -9.03 8.26
C PRO A 58 -1.52 -10.29 7.45
N VAL A 59 -1.53 -10.25 6.12
CA VAL A 59 -1.26 -11.44 5.27
C VAL A 59 0.20 -11.62 4.90
N ALA A 60 1.08 -10.69 5.27
CA ALA A 60 2.51 -10.71 4.92
C ALA A 60 3.36 -10.10 6.05
N ASP A 61 4.57 -10.63 6.25
CA ASP A 61 5.52 -10.10 7.24
C ASP A 61 6.01 -8.69 6.88
N HIS A 62 6.22 -8.42 5.58
CA HIS A 62 6.67 -7.12 5.09
C HIS A 62 5.99 -6.72 3.79
N VAL A 63 5.75 -5.42 3.62
CA VAL A 63 5.33 -4.82 2.35
C VAL A 63 6.40 -3.85 1.88
N MET A 64 6.86 -4.02 0.64
CA MET A 64 7.92 -3.22 0.03
C MET A 64 7.40 -2.48 -1.20
N ILE A 65 7.79 -1.22 -1.38
CA ILE A 65 7.44 -0.43 -2.57
C ILE A 65 8.49 -0.70 -3.63
N HIS A 66 8.10 -1.33 -4.74
CA HIS A 66 9.01 -1.66 -5.83
C HIS A 66 8.66 -0.90 -7.10
N ALA A 67 9.69 -0.40 -7.79
CA ALA A 67 9.59 0.17 -9.12
C ALA A 67 10.38 -0.64 -10.14
N SER A 68 9.88 -0.68 -11.37
CA SER A 68 10.61 -1.23 -12.52
C SER A 68 11.28 -0.07 -13.25
N GLU A 69 12.60 -0.08 -13.31
CA GLU A 69 13.39 0.88 -14.08
C GLU A 69 14.11 0.16 -15.21
N THR A 70 14.09 0.74 -16.40
CA THR A 70 14.85 0.25 -17.55
C THR A 70 16.05 1.15 -17.78
N ASP A 71 17.25 0.57 -17.76
CA ASP A 71 18.48 1.33 -18.02
C ASP A 71 18.69 1.62 -19.52
N ALA A 72 19.76 2.37 -19.82
CA ALA A 72 20.12 2.75 -21.19
C ALA A 72 20.39 1.53 -22.11
N ASP A 73 20.71 0.37 -21.53
CA ASP A 73 20.98 -0.88 -22.24
C ASP A 73 19.72 -1.74 -22.42
N SER A 74 18.53 -1.18 -22.16
CA SER A 74 17.23 -1.88 -22.20
C SER A 74 17.10 -3.01 -21.19
N VAL A 75 17.84 -2.97 -20.08
CA VAL A 75 17.73 -3.93 -18.99
C VAL A 75 16.78 -3.38 -17.93
N THR A 76 15.65 -4.06 -17.72
CA THR A 76 14.71 -3.73 -16.65
C THR A 76 15.14 -4.36 -15.33
N ARG A 77 15.20 -3.55 -14.27
CA ARG A 77 15.49 -3.98 -12.89
C ARG A 77 14.35 -3.58 -11.96
N MET A 78 14.10 -4.41 -10.95
CA MET A 78 13.23 -4.07 -9.83
C MET A 78 14.06 -3.39 -8.75
N ILE A 79 13.65 -2.19 -8.35
CA ILE A 79 14.33 -1.38 -7.33
C ILE A 79 13.37 -1.19 -6.17
N HIS A 80 13.89 -1.39 -4.97
CA HIS A 80 13.18 -1.07 -3.73
C HIS A 80 13.23 0.43 -3.46
N LEU A 81 12.09 1.02 -3.13
CA LEU A 81 11.96 2.40 -2.69
C LEU A 81 11.64 2.41 -1.18
N ASP A 82 12.45 3.13 -0.41
CA ASP A 82 12.20 3.34 1.03
C ASP A 82 10.90 4.14 1.27
N ALA A 83 10.57 5.03 0.33
CA ALA A 83 9.36 5.82 0.30
C ALA A 83 9.07 6.30 -1.13
N LEU A 84 7.83 6.69 -1.40
CA LEU A 84 7.39 7.20 -2.70
C LEU A 84 6.81 8.61 -2.55
N ASP A 85 7.41 9.57 -3.24
CA ASP A 85 6.91 10.94 -3.29
C ASP A 85 5.67 11.03 -4.19
N LEU A 86 4.66 11.76 -3.72
CA LEU A 86 3.42 12.05 -4.44
C LEU A 86 3.33 13.56 -4.66
N GLU A 87 3.59 14.00 -5.89
CA GLU A 87 3.39 15.39 -6.28
C GLU A 87 1.89 15.73 -6.34
N ALA A 88 1.54 16.93 -5.87
CA ALA A 88 0.17 17.42 -5.85
C ALA A 88 -0.51 17.28 -7.22
N GLY A 89 -1.66 16.62 -7.24
CA GLY A 89 -2.46 16.43 -8.44
C GLY A 89 -1.88 15.45 -9.46
N GLN A 90 -0.78 14.76 -9.17
CA GLN A 90 -0.27 13.66 -9.98
C GLN A 90 -0.92 12.34 -9.59
N THR A 91 -1.15 11.49 -10.59
CA THR A 91 -1.67 10.14 -10.40
C THR A 91 -0.53 9.15 -10.52
N VAL A 92 -0.33 8.34 -9.49
CA VAL A 92 0.69 7.30 -9.44
C VAL A 92 0.03 5.92 -9.48
N ARG A 93 0.32 5.15 -10.53
CA ARG A 93 -0.29 3.84 -10.76
C ARG A 93 0.68 2.71 -10.48
N PHE A 94 0.27 1.80 -9.61
CA PHE A 94 0.93 0.51 -9.40
C PHE A 94 0.25 -0.51 -10.32
N ALA A 95 1.00 -1.07 -11.25
CA ALA A 95 0.48 -1.98 -12.26
C ALA A 95 1.54 -3.02 -12.68
N PRO A 96 1.13 -4.19 -13.20
CA PRO A 96 2.06 -5.19 -13.72
C PRO A 96 3.04 -4.60 -14.73
N GLY A 97 4.34 -4.89 -14.57
CA GLY A 97 5.42 -4.34 -15.39
C GLY A 97 5.93 -2.97 -14.95
N GLY A 98 5.19 -2.25 -14.10
CA GLY A 98 5.61 -1.00 -13.47
C GLY A 98 5.80 -1.17 -11.95
N MET A 99 5.30 -0.19 -11.19
CA MET A 99 5.36 -0.22 -9.73
C MET A 99 4.40 -1.23 -9.12
N HIS A 100 4.78 -1.81 -7.99
CA HIS A 100 3.94 -2.72 -7.20
C HIS A 100 4.34 -2.71 -5.73
N LEU A 101 3.40 -3.11 -4.87
CA LEU A 101 3.66 -3.41 -3.47
C LEU A 101 4.01 -4.90 -3.37
N MET A 102 5.27 -5.21 -3.12
CA MET A 102 5.74 -6.59 -2.95
C MET A 102 5.43 -7.07 -1.53
N LEU A 103 4.74 -8.20 -1.43
CA LEU A 103 4.31 -8.82 -0.17
C LEU A 103 5.26 -9.97 0.16
N MET A 104 6.09 -9.80 1.18
CA MET A 104 7.11 -10.78 1.59
C MET A 104 6.67 -11.56 2.82
N GLY A 105 6.99 -12.85 2.86
CA GLY A 105 6.65 -13.70 4.00
C GLY A 105 5.14 -13.85 4.14
N LEU A 106 4.47 -14.37 3.11
CA LEU A 106 3.02 -14.53 3.16
C LEU A 106 2.64 -15.53 4.26
N ALA A 107 1.71 -15.14 5.13
CA ALA A 107 1.19 -16.00 6.20
C ALA A 107 0.40 -17.21 5.65
N GLY A 108 -0.12 -17.08 4.44
CA GLY A 108 -0.84 -18.11 3.70
C GLY A 108 -0.82 -17.80 2.20
N LYS A 109 -1.35 -18.72 1.38
CA LYS A 109 -1.52 -18.44 -0.05
C LYS A 109 -2.56 -17.32 -0.21
N LEU A 110 -2.37 -16.44 -1.19
CA LEU A 110 -3.42 -15.50 -1.60
C LEU A 110 -4.34 -16.25 -2.55
N ASP A 111 -5.52 -16.61 -2.08
CA ASP A 111 -6.54 -17.31 -2.87
C ASP A 111 -7.37 -16.34 -3.70
N GLU A 112 -7.58 -16.66 -4.97
CA GLU A 112 -8.48 -15.91 -5.86
C GLU A 112 -9.89 -15.81 -5.26
N GLY A 113 -10.48 -14.62 -5.30
CA GLY A 113 -11.78 -14.31 -4.70
C GLY A 113 -11.74 -13.97 -3.21
N ALA A 114 -10.59 -14.11 -2.55
CA ALA A 114 -10.40 -13.59 -1.19
C ALA A 114 -10.13 -12.08 -1.19
N SER A 115 -10.14 -11.48 0.00
CA SER A 115 -9.73 -10.09 0.23
C SER A 115 -8.88 -9.99 1.50
N PHE A 116 -8.04 -8.95 1.57
CA PHE A 116 -7.31 -8.60 2.79
C PHE A 116 -7.20 -7.09 2.99
N TRP A 117 -6.90 -6.65 4.21
CA TRP A 117 -6.71 -5.24 4.52
C TRP A 117 -5.26 -4.82 4.28
N LEU A 118 -5.06 -3.67 3.63
CA LEU A 118 -3.77 -3.02 3.43
C LEU A 118 -3.80 -1.63 4.04
N THR A 119 -2.86 -1.34 4.93
CA THR A 119 -2.69 0.00 5.52
C THR A 119 -1.50 0.69 4.87
N LEU A 120 -1.73 1.84 4.25
CA LEU A 120 -0.75 2.74 3.65
C LEU A 120 -0.50 3.89 4.63
N THR A 121 0.75 4.17 4.98
CA THR A 121 1.10 5.27 5.88
C THR A 121 1.78 6.38 5.09
N PHE A 122 1.11 7.52 5.03
CA PHE A 122 1.57 8.74 4.39
C PHE A 122 2.16 9.70 5.43
N GLU A 123 3.05 10.58 4.99
CA GLU A 123 3.68 11.59 5.85
C GLU A 123 2.66 12.62 6.33
N GLN A 124 1.78 13.10 5.45
CA GLN A 124 0.82 14.17 5.74
C GLN A 124 -0.62 13.67 5.89
N ALA A 125 -1.07 12.74 5.02
CA ALA A 125 -2.41 12.16 5.12
C ALA A 125 -2.56 11.14 6.27
N GLY A 126 -1.44 10.66 6.83
CA GLY A 126 -1.43 9.64 7.86
C GLY A 126 -1.79 8.25 7.33
N ALA A 127 -2.44 7.42 8.14
CA ALA A 127 -2.73 6.03 7.77
C ALA A 127 -4.08 5.90 7.04
N ILE A 128 -4.05 5.29 5.85
CA ILE A 128 -5.23 4.96 5.04
C ILE A 128 -5.30 3.45 4.88
N THR A 129 -6.43 2.85 5.26
CA THR A 129 -6.66 1.41 5.16
C THR A 129 -7.65 1.11 4.04
N VAL A 130 -7.30 0.20 3.14
CA VAL A 130 -8.14 -0.24 2.02
C VAL A 130 -8.30 -1.76 2.00
N GLU A 131 -9.43 -2.22 1.50
CA GLU A 131 -9.64 -3.64 1.19
C GLU A 131 -9.01 -3.95 -0.17
N VAL A 132 -8.25 -5.03 -0.24
CA VAL A 132 -7.54 -5.49 -1.45
C VAL A 132 -8.11 -6.84 -1.89
N PRO A 133 -8.97 -6.88 -2.91
CA PRO A 133 -9.43 -8.13 -3.51
C PRO A 133 -8.28 -8.86 -4.21
N VAL A 134 -8.28 -10.19 -4.12
CA VAL A 134 -7.31 -11.07 -4.78
C VAL A 134 -7.92 -11.58 -6.08
N LEU A 135 -7.32 -11.18 -7.20
CA LEU A 135 -7.70 -11.61 -8.54
C LEU A 135 -6.86 -12.81 -8.99
N GLY A 136 -7.25 -13.43 -10.10
CA GLY A 136 -6.55 -14.60 -10.63
C GLY A 136 -5.06 -14.39 -10.90
N VAL A 137 -4.31 -15.49 -10.92
CA VAL A 137 -2.84 -15.50 -11.05
C VAL A 137 -2.32 -14.77 -12.30
N ALA A 138 -3.13 -14.72 -13.38
CA ALA A 138 -2.80 -14.08 -14.64
C ALA A 138 -3.44 -12.68 -14.81
N ALA A 139 -4.16 -12.16 -13.81
CA ALA A 139 -4.88 -10.90 -13.91
C ALA A 139 -3.93 -9.73 -14.23
N SER A 140 -4.38 -8.78 -15.05
CA SER A 140 -3.66 -7.54 -15.42
C SER A 140 -4.26 -6.28 -14.78
N GLY A 141 -5.39 -6.41 -14.10
CA GLY A 141 -6.14 -5.36 -13.43
C GLY A 141 -7.51 -5.88 -13.00
N PRO A 142 -8.27 -5.13 -12.18
CA PRO A 142 -9.69 -5.39 -12.00
C PRO A 142 -10.40 -5.32 -13.34
N GLU A 143 -11.28 -6.28 -13.60
CA GLU A 143 -12.15 -6.26 -14.76
C GLU A 143 -13.14 -5.10 -14.55
N VAL A 144 -13.07 -4.07 -15.39
CA VAL A 144 -14.09 -3.02 -15.39
C VAL A 144 -15.33 -3.68 -15.97
N GLU A 145 -16.32 -4.02 -15.14
CA GLU A 145 -17.61 -4.45 -15.68
C GLU A 145 -18.11 -3.35 -16.65
N PRO A 146 -18.51 -3.73 -17.88
CA PRO A 146 -18.92 -2.78 -18.92
C PRO A 146 -20.23 -2.04 -18.60
#